data_AF-A0A7Y5ZJ16-F1
#
_entry.id   AF-A0A7Y5ZJ16-F1
#
_cell.length_a   1.000
_cell.length_b   1.000
_cell.length_c   1.000
_cell.angle_alpha   90.00
_cell.angle_beta   90.00
_cell.angle_gamma   90.00
#
_symmetry.space_group_name_H-M   'P 1'
#
loop_
_entity.id
_entity.type
_entity.pdbx_description
1 polymer ?
#
loop_
_entity_poly.entity_id
_entity_poly.type
_entity_poly.pdbx_seq_one_letter_code
_entity_poly.pdbx_strand_id
1 'polypeptide(L)' 'MSKIIVTRLADLRIGDRILSHGGRVYSTPLRVTDELGPIEFGSPVRGVRVESPNPASGIEWVLYPSQMDGREMEVERY' A
#
# COMPACT_ATOMS: atom_id res chain seq x y z
N MET A 1 -5.41 15.57 -7.71
CA MET A 1 -4.09 15.29 -7.12
C MET A 1 -3.95 16.03 -5.79
N SER A 2 -4.15 15.31 -4.70
CA SER A 2 -4.08 15.80 -3.32
C SER A 2 -3.17 14.89 -2.50
N LYS A 3 -2.32 15.49 -1.66
CA LYS A 3 -1.59 14.75 -0.63
C LYS A 3 -2.46 14.63 0.62
N ILE A 4 -2.63 13.40 1.10
CA ILE A 4 -3.41 13.09 2.29
C ILE A 4 -2.59 12.21 3.23
N ILE A 5 -2.95 12.25 4.50
CA ILE A 5 -2.40 11.34 5.51
C ILE A 5 -3.46 10.30 5.81
N VAL A 6 -3.09 9.03 5.71
CA VAL A 6 -3.91 7.89 6.14
C VAL A 6 -3.16 7.10 7.20
N THR A 7 -3.87 6.38 8.07
CA THR A 7 -3.26 5.60 9.16
C THR A 7 -3.66 4.12 9.13
N ARG A 8 -4.56 3.74 8.20
CA ARG A 8 -5.02 2.38 8.00
C ARG A 8 -4.92 2.01 6.52
N LEU A 9 -4.49 0.79 6.23
CA LEU A 9 -4.49 0.27 4.87
C LEU A 9 -5.89 0.20 4.25
N ALA A 10 -6.94 0.10 5.08
CA ALA A 10 -8.33 0.12 4.63
C ALA A 10 -8.76 1.44 3.98
N ASP A 11 -8.02 2.52 4.21
CA ASP A 11 -8.32 3.85 3.63
C ASP A 11 -7.65 4.06 2.27
N LEU A 12 -6.75 3.15 1.87
CA LEU A 12 -6.08 3.17 0.56
C LEU A 12 -7.03 2.73 -0.55
N ARG A 13 -6.85 3.34 -1.71
CA ARG A 13 -7.61 3.08 -2.93
C ARG A 13 -6.69 2.72 -4.08
N ILE A 14 -7.23 2.00 -5.06
CA ILE A 14 -6.49 1.69 -6.29
C ILE A 14 -5.98 2.99 -6.94
N GLY A 15 -4.71 2.99 -7.31
CA GLY A 15 -4.03 4.12 -7.95
C GLY A 15 -3.37 5.10 -6.96
N ASP A 16 -3.65 5.01 -5.66
CA ASP A 16 -2.94 5.78 -4.64
C ASP A 16 -1.44 5.53 -4.70
N ARG A 17 -0.65 6.56 -4.42
CA ARG A 17 0.82 6.46 -4.34
C ARG A 17 1.27 6.74 -2.92
N ILE A 18 1.80 5.72 -2.24
CA ILE A 18 2.33 5.83 -0.89
C ILE A 18 3.74 6.40 -0.97
N LEU A 19 3.92 7.62 -0.46
CA LEU A 19 5.18 8.36 -0.48
C LEU A 19 6.05 8.03 0.73
N SER A 20 5.44 7.85 1.89
CA SER A 20 6.14 7.56 3.14
C SER A 20 5.28 6.73 4.09
N HIS A 21 5.93 6.06 5.05
CA HIS A 21 5.29 5.34 6.14
C HIS A 21 6.07 5.53 7.45
N GLY A 22 5.39 5.94 8.52
CA GLY A 22 6.01 6.14 9.83
C GLY A 22 7.19 7.11 9.81
N GLY A 23 7.12 8.15 8.96
CA GLY A 23 8.19 9.13 8.78
C GLY A 23 9.33 8.68 7.86
N ARG A 24 9.31 7.44 7.34
CA ARG A 24 10.29 6.97 6.35
C ARG A 24 9.76 7.15 4.93
N VAL A 25 10.46 7.97 4.14
CA VAL A 25 10.16 8.20 2.72
C VAL A 25 10.63 7.00 1.89
N TYR A 26 9.79 6.53 0.98
CA TYR A 26 10.17 5.52 -0.01
C TYR A 26 10.94 6.18 -1.15
N SER A 27 12.04 5.54 -1.59
CA SER A 27 12.81 6.00 -2.76
C SER A 27 11.99 5.99 -4.05
N THR A 28 11.07 5.04 -4.14
CA THR A 28 10.09 4.93 -5.22
C THR A 28 8.72 4.79 -4.56
N PRO A 29 7.77 5.70 -4.81
CA PRO A 29 6.43 5.60 -4.26
C PRO A 29 5.77 4.26 -4.61
N LEU A 30 5.16 3.62 -3.62
CA LEU A 30 4.44 2.36 -3.83
C LEU A 30 3.04 2.66 -4.35
N ARG A 31 2.72 2.20 -5.55
CA ARG A 31 1.41 2.44 -6.16
C ARG A 31 0.46 1.29 -5.85
N VAL A 32 -0.72 1.59 -5.31
CA VAL A 32 -1.72 0.58 -4.95
C VAL A 32 -2.36 0.01 -6.22
N THR A 33 -2.32 -1.31 -6.38
CA THR A 33 -2.97 -2.04 -7.49
C THR A 33 -4.28 -2.68 -7.06
N ASP A 34 -4.38 -3.11 -5.81
CA ASP A 34 -5.59 -3.70 -5.23
C ASP A 34 -5.77 -3.23 -3.79
N GLU A 35 -7.01 -2.86 -3.45
CA GLU A 35 -7.40 -2.44 -2.10
C GLU A 35 -7.31 -3.59 -1.09
N LEU A 36 -7.56 -3.28 0.18
CA LEU A 36 -7.43 -4.25 1.26
C LEU A 36 -8.40 -5.44 1.10
N GLY A 37 -7.86 -6.58 0.68
CA GLY A 37 -8.61 -7.80 0.42
C GLY A 37 -7.85 -9.05 0.83
N PRO A 38 -8.46 -10.25 0.71
CA PRO A 38 -7.75 -11.51 0.87
C PRO A 38 -6.54 -11.58 -0.07
N ILE A 39 -5.39 -12.01 0.43
CA ILE A 39 -4.18 -12.16 -0.40
C ILE A 39 -4.35 -13.29 -1.43
N GLU A 40 -5.15 -14.30 -1.11
CA GLU A 40 -5.54 -15.37 -2.03
C GLU A 40 -6.99 -15.72 -1.78
N PHE A 41 -7.64 -16.37 -2.75
CA PHE A 41 -9.01 -16.81 -2.61
C PHE A 41 -9.15 -17.77 -1.40
N GLY A 42 -10.05 -17.42 -0.47
CA GLY A 42 -10.26 -18.20 0.77
C GLY A 42 -9.26 -17.94 1.89
N SER A 43 -8.25 -17.08 1.68
CA SER A 43 -7.28 -16.75 2.73
C SER A 43 -7.90 -15.85 3.81
N PRO A 44 -7.70 -16.15 5.10
CA PRO A 44 -8.08 -15.24 6.19
C PRO A 44 -7.13 -14.03 6.28
N VAL A 45 -5.96 -14.09 5.63
CA VAL A 45 -4.97 -13.03 5.64
C VAL A 45 -5.35 -11.98 4.62
N ARG A 46 -5.40 -10.73 5.06
CA ARG A 46 -5.73 -9.57 4.22
C ARG A 46 -4.54 -8.65 4.04
N GLY A 47 -4.42 -8.08 2.85
CA GLY A 47 -3.38 -7.12 2.50
C GLY A 47 -3.77 -6.21 1.34
N VAL A 48 -2.98 -5.16 1.16
CA VAL A 48 -3.07 -4.23 0.01
C VAL A 48 -1.96 -4.58 -0.95
N ARG A 49 -2.26 -4.75 -2.24
CA ARG A 49 -1.24 -5.01 -3.26
C ARG A 49 -0.71 -3.70 -3.81
N VAL A 50 0.60 -3.67 -4.05
CA VAL A 50 1.28 -2.54 -4.68
C VAL A 50 2.11 -2.99 -5.88
N GLU A 51 2.35 -2.08 -6.81
CA GLU A 51 3.25 -2.31 -7.92
C GLU A 51 4.64 -2.69 -7.39
N SER A 52 5.19 -3.78 -7.93
CA SER A 52 6.56 -4.18 -7.62
C SER A 52 7.53 -3.08 -8.09
N PRO A 53 8.46 -2.62 -7.24
CA PRO A 53 9.53 -1.72 -7.66
C PRO A 53 10.40 -2.31 -8.78
N ASN A 54 10.42 -3.64 -8.92
CA ASN A 54 11.06 -4.35 -10.02
C ASN A 54 10.01 -5.25 -10.71
N PRO A 55 9.38 -4.78 -11.80
CA PRO A 55 8.36 -5.55 -12.51
C PRO A 55 8.85 -6.89 -13.07
N ALA A 56 10.16 -7.00 -13.35
CA ALA A 56 10.76 -8.23 -13.89
C ALA A 56 10.98 -9.32 -12.83
N SER A 57 10.78 -9.04 -11.54
CA SER A 57 11.02 -10.01 -10.48
C SER A 57 9.94 -11.09 -10.39
N GLY A 58 8.73 -10.82 -10.91
CA GLY A 58 7.56 -11.71 -10.74
C GLY A 58 7.05 -11.83 -9.29
N ILE A 59 7.62 -11.06 -8.35
CA ILE A 59 7.24 -11.09 -6.94
C ILE A 59 6.11 -10.08 -6.71
N GLU A 60 4.98 -10.54 -6.18
CA GLU A 60 3.92 -9.66 -5.69
C GLU A 60 4.35 -8.96 -4.41
N TRP A 61 4.07 -7.66 -4.33
CA TRP A 61 4.30 -6.86 -3.13
C TRP A 61 2.97 -6.61 -2.41
N VAL A 62 2.90 -7.08 -1.17
CA VAL A 62 1.69 -6.99 -0.33
C VAL A 62 2.04 -6.29 0.97
N LEU A 63 1.26 -5.27 1.31
CA LEU A 63 1.31 -4.55 2.57
C LEU A 63 0.27 -5.12 3.54
N TYR A 64 0.70 -5.42 4.76
CA TYR A 64 -0.16 -6.04 5.77
C TYR A 64 -0.58 -5.03 6.86
N PRO A 65 -1.85 -5.05 7.31
CA PRO A 65 -2.32 -4.17 8.37
C PRO A 65 -1.47 -4.26 9.64
N SER A 66 -1.04 -5.47 10.02
CA SER A 66 -0.20 -5.71 11.20
C SER A 66 1.17 -5.01 11.16
N GLN A 67 1.64 -4.62 9.99
CA GLN A 67 2.93 -3.93 9.79
C GLN A 67 2.76 -2.43 9.57
N MET A 68 1.62 -2.03 8.99
CA MET A 68 1.42 -0.69 8.45
C MET A 68 0.52 0.17 9.33
N ASP A 69 -0.56 -0.41 9.87
CA ASP A 69 -1.59 0.35 10.56
C ASP A 69 -1.06 1.00 11.85
N GLY A 70 -1.67 2.13 12.21
CA GLY A 70 -1.30 2.89 13.41
C GLY A 70 -0.09 3.80 13.23
N ARG A 71 0.47 3.87 12.02
CA ARG A 71 1.49 4.85 11.62
C ARG A 71 0.99 5.67 10.44
N GLU A 72 1.42 6.91 10.38
CA GLU A 72 1.07 7.81 9.28
C GLU A 72 1.66 7.31 7.97
N MET A 73 0.83 7.32 6.93
CA MET A 73 1.21 7.12 5.53
C MET A 73 0.87 8.39 4.77
N GLU A 74 1.88 9.03 4.18
CA GLU A 74 1.64 10.13 3.23
C GLU A 74 1.31 9.53 1.87
N VAL A 75 0.17 9.90 1.32
CA VAL A 75 -0.39 9.34 0.09
C VAL A 75 -0.74 10.44 -0.90
N GLU A 76 -0.35 10.26 -2.15
CA GLU A 76 -0.88 11.03 -3.27
C GLU A 76 -2.08 10.31 -3.89
N ARG A 77 -3.21 11.03 -3.97
CA ARG A 77 -4.45 10.57 -4.58
C ARG A 77 -4.90 11.52 -5.67
N TYR A 78 -5.36 11.00 -6.81
CA TYR A 78 -5.79 11.83 -7.94
C TYR A 78 -7.23 12.32 -7.81
#